data_AF-A0A7C9E9T4-F1
#
_entry.id   AF-A0A7C9E9T4-F1
#
_cell.length_a   1.000
_cell.length_b   1.000
_cell.length_c   1.000
_cell.angle_alpha   90.00
_cell.angle_beta   90.00
_cell.angle_gamma   90.00
#
_symmetry.space_group_name_H-M   'P 1'
#
loop_
_entity.id
_entity.type
_entity.pdbx_description
1 polymer ?
#
loop_
_entity_poly.entity_id
_entity_poly.type
_entity_poly.pdbx_seq_one_letter_code
_entity_poly.pdbx_strand_id
1 'polypeptide(L)'
;MIKAYLMLGETEVPKFTVIIAQKNHHTRFFEAGIHSNVPPGTVVDTEVVHPRNYDFYMCAHGGITGTLRPVHYHVLLDEIGFSPDELQNFIHSLSYVYQRSTHATSLGEYTLVRTSAVSLT
;
A
#
# COMPACT_ATOMS: atom_id res chain seq x y z
N MET A 1 -17.62 -6.14 -6.17
CA MET A 1 -17.79 -4.75 -6.63
C MET A 1 -18.81 -4.67 -7.75
N ILE A 2 -18.54 -5.21 -8.94
CA ILE A 2 -19.44 -5.13 -10.12
C ILE A 2 -20.86 -5.67 -9.83
N LYS A 3 -20.97 -6.84 -9.18
CA LYS A 3 -22.28 -7.40 -8.80
C LYS A 3 -23.08 -6.49 -7.85
N ALA A 4 -22.42 -5.69 -7.01
CA ALA A 4 -23.12 -4.78 -6.10
C ALA A 4 -23.75 -3.60 -6.87
N TYR A 5 -23.02 -3.02 -7.83
CA TYR A 5 -23.53 -1.97 -8.72
C TYR A 5 -24.72 -2.45 -9.57
N LEU A 6 -24.61 -3.67 -10.10
CA LEU A 6 -25.72 -4.29 -10.84
C LEU A 6 -26.97 -4.51 -9.98
N MET A 7 -26.81 -4.80 -8.69
CA MET A 7 -27.93 -4.98 -7.75
C MET A 7 -28.56 -3.64 -7.31
N LEU A 8 -27.84 -2.53 -7.45
CA LEU A 8 -28.35 -1.16 -7.22
C LEU A 8 -29.12 -0.62 -8.43
N GLY A 9 -29.15 -1.35 -9.55
CA GLY A 9 -29.83 -0.93 -10.78
C GLY A 9 -29.05 0.09 -11.62
N GLU A 10 -27.77 0.31 -11.30
CA GLU A 10 -26.90 1.18 -12.08
C GLU A 10 -26.32 0.44 -13.30
N THR A 11 -26.44 1.06 -14.48
CA THR A 11 -25.94 0.50 -15.75
C THR A 11 -24.51 0.93 -16.06
N GLU A 12 -24.02 2.01 -15.45
CA GLU A 12 -22.66 2.49 -15.61
C GLU A 12 -21.81 2.10 -14.40
N VAL A 13 -20.97 1.09 -14.59
CA VAL A 13 -20.03 0.64 -13.56
C VAL A 13 -18.80 1.57 -13.57
N PRO A 14 -18.44 2.21 -12.44
CA PRO A 14 -17.24 3.04 -12.39
C PRO A 14 -15.99 2.18 -12.54
N LYS A 15 -14.89 2.80 -12.98
CA LYS A 15 -13.58 2.15 -13.06
C LYS A 15 -13.02 1.90 -11.67
N PHE A 16 -12.45 0.73 -11.45
CA PHE A 16 -11.83 0.34 -10.19
C PHE A 16 -10.34 0.08 -10.32
N THR A 17 -9.61 0.47 -9.28
CA THR A 17 -8.23 0.05 -9.05
C THR A 17 -8.18 -0.68 -7.71
N VAL A 18 -7.66 -1.91 -7.71
CA VAL A 18 -7.61 -2.79 -6.53
C VAL A 18 -6.15 -3.05 -6.17
N ILE A 19 -5.80 -2.65 -4.95
CA ILE A 19 -4.44 -2.70 -4.44
C ILE A 19 -4.46 -3.42 -3.09
N ILE A 20 -3.63 -4.44 -2.95
CA ILE A 20 -3.41 -5.13 -1.68
C ILE A 20 -2.21 -4.48 -1.00
N ALA A 21 -2.37 -4.01 0.24
CA ALA A 21 -1.26 -3.56 1.07
C ALA A 21 -0.93 -4.60 2.14
N GLN A 22 0.27 -5.16 2.10
CA GLN A 22 0.76 -6.14 3.05
C GLN A 22 1.89 -5.55 3.89
N LYS A 23 1.64 -5.33 5.19
CA LYS A 23 2.65 -4.87 6.16
C LYS A 23 3.35 -6.03 6.89
N ASN A 24 2.70 -7.18 6.95
CA ASN A 24 3.21 -8.37 7.65
C ASN A 24 3.93 -9.29 6.65
N HIS A 25 5.20 -9.00 6.41
CA HIS A 25 6.11 -9.85 5.63
C HIS A 25 7.54 -9.81 6.21
N HIS A 26 8.44 -10.61 5.66
CA HIS A 26 9.82 -10.74 6.13
C HIS A 26 10.83 -9.82 5.43
N THR A 27 10.45 -9.15 4.33
CA THR A 27 11.29 -8.18 3.62
C THR A 27 11.64 -6.95 4.49
N ARG A 28 12.91 -6.53 4.47
CA ARG A 28 13.45 -5.34 5.14
C ARG A 28 14.43 -4.65 4.20
N PHE A 29 14.45 -3.32 4.21
CA PHE A 29 15.41 -2.51 3.45
C PHE A 29 16.31 -1.73 4.39
N PHE A 30 17.58 -1.63 4.02
CA PHE A 30 18.63 -0.93 4.76
C PHE A 30 19.41 -0.06 3.79
N GLU A 31 19.95 1.05 4.29
CA GLU A 31 20.84 1.91 3.51
C GLU A 31 22.18 1.21 3.26
N ALA A 32 22.76 1.38 2.06
CA ALA A 32 24.03 0.75 1.75
C ALA A 32 25.18 1.37 2.56
N GLY A 33 25.90 0.56 3.32
CA GLY A 33 27.06 1.01 4.11
C GLY A 33 26.73 1.53 5.52
N ILE A 34 25.46 1.66 5.87
CA ILE A 34 25.00 2.03 7.21
C ILE A 34 23.90 1.06 7.61
N HIS A 35 23.98 0.44 8.79
CA HIS A 35 22.90 -0.41 9.32
C HIS A 35 21.69 0.41 9.82
N SER A 36 21.37 1.50 9.12
CA SER A 36 20.24 2.40 9.35
C SER A 36 19.02 1.97 8.53
N ASN A 37 17.86 2.40 8.99
CA ASN A 37 16.64 2.33 8.21
C ASN A 37 16.72 3.25 7.00
N VAL A 38 16.09 2.85 5.90
CA VAL A 38 15.91 3.71 4.73
C VAL A 38 15.12 4.98 5.08
N PRO A 39 15.36 6.11 4.39
CA PRO A 39 14.63 7.34 4.63
C PRO A 39 13.11 7.18 4.35
N PRO A 40 12.26 7.98 5.02
CA PRO A 40 10.83 8.02 4.71
C PRO A 40 10.61 8.45 3.25
N GLY A 41 9.61 7.87 2.61
CA GLY A 41 9.33 8.08 1.18
C GLY A 41 10.10 7.14 0.25
N THR A 42 10.95 6.25 0.77
CA THR A 42 11.67 5.28 -0.07
C THR A 42 10.67 4.31 -0.73
N VAL A 43 10.75 4.22 -2.06
CA VAL A 43 10.02 3.25 -2.88
C VAL A 43 11.01 2.29 -3.51
N VAL A 44 10.67 1.01 -3.54
CA VAL A 44 11.44 -0.05 -4.21
C VAL A 44 10.49 -0.82 -5.12
N ASP A 45 10.62 -0.60 -6.41
CA ASP A 45 9.82 -1.19 -7.50
C ASP A 45 10.67 -2.01 -8.49
N THR A 46 11.95 -2.22 -8.18
CA THR A 46 12.92 -2.92 -9.03
C THR A 46 13.59 -4.07 -8.26
N GLU A 47 13.97 -5.12 -8.99
CA GLU A 47 14.73 -6.32 -8.55
C GLU A 47 14.07 -7.25 -7.51
N VAL A 48 13.40 -6.70 -6.49
CA VAL A 48 12.82 -7.45 -5.35
C VAL A 48 11.29 -7.60 -5.48
N VAL A 49 10.75 -7.29 -6.67
CA VAL A 49 9.32 -7.29 -7.00
C VAL A 49 8.94 -8.45 -7.92
N HIS A 50 7.64 -8.68 -8.10
CA HIS A 50 7.12 -9.74 -8.96
C HIS A 50 7.50 -9.50 -10.43
N PRO A 51 7.99 -10.53 -11.16
CA PRO A 51 8.52 -10.36 -12.51
C PRO A 51 7.46 -10.05 -13.58
N ARG A 52 6.17 -10.14 -13.25
CA ARG A 52 5.04 -10.01 -14.21
C ARG A 52 3.91 -9.10 -13.77
N ASN A 53 3.74 -8.93 -12.47
CA ASN A 53 2.63 -8.16 -11.92
C ASN A 53 3.23 -6.87 -11.36
N TYR A 54 2.48 -5.79 -11.36
CA TYR A 54 2.97 -4.56 -10.78
C TYR A 54 2.81 -4.58 -9.26
N ASP A 55 3.94 -4.63 -8.58
CA ASP A 55 4.05 -4.53 -7.14
C ASP A 55 5.29 -3.72 -6.75
N PHE A 56 5.23 -3.10 -5.58
CA PHE A 56 6.31 -2.27 -5.08
C PHE A 56 6.28 -2.24 -3.56
N TYR A 57 7.41 -1.92 -2.96
CA TYR A 57 7.52 -1.67 -1.53
C TYR A 57 7.62 -0.18 -1.27
N MET A 58 6.96 0.31 -0.23
CA MET A 58 7.08 1.71 0.19
C MET A 58 7.29 1.83 1.71
N CYS A 59 8.27 2.63 2.08
CA CYS A 59 8.53 3.08 3.45
C CYS A 59 7.95 4.50 3.64
N ALA A 60 6.65 4.62 3.87
CA ALA A 60 6.00 5.93 3.95
C ALA A 60 6.45 6.82 5.13
N HIS A 61 6.96 6.24 6.22
CA HIS A 61 7.29 6.96 7.45
C HIS A 61 8.62 6.49 8.05
N GLY A 62 9.26 7.39 8.81
CA GLY A 62 10.51 7.10 9.51
C GLY A 62 10.24 6.24 10.75
N GLY A 63 11.01 5.17 10.91
CA GLY A 63 10.92 4.31 12.09
C GLY A 63 11.66 4.93 13.24
N ILE A 64 10.96 5.21 14.35
CA ILE A 64 11.55 5.79 15.56
C ILE A 64 12.40 4.74 16.30
N THR A 65 11.96 3.48 16.32
CA THR A 65 12.64 2.40 17.03
C THR A 65 12.59 1.10 16.24
N GLY A 66 13.73 0.41 16.16
CA GLY A 66 13.86 -0.88 15.48
C GLY A 66 13.91 -0.78 13.95
N THR A 67 13.86 -1.92 13.27
CA THR A 67 13.90 -1.99 11.82
C THR A 67 12.54 -1.65 11.20
N LEU A 68 12.54 -0.77 10.20
CA LEU A 68 11.35 -0.44 9.43
C LEU A 68 10.84 -1.66 8.67
N ARG A 69 9.52 -1.84 8.71
CA ARG A 69 8.81 -2.76 7.83
C ARG A 69 8.20 -1.93 6.69
N PRO A 70 8.76 -2.00 5.47
CA PRO A 70 8.10 -1.40 4.31
C PRO A 70 6.72 -2.06 4.15
N VAL A 71 5.79 -1.39 3.49
CA VAL A 71 4.53 -2.01 3.08
C VAL A 71 4.67 -2.45 1.63
N HIS A 72 4.32 -3.71 1.38
CA HIS A 72 4.28 -4.28 0.04
C HIS A 72 2.92 -4.01 -0.57
N TYR A 73 2.90 -3.27 -1.67
CA TYR A 73 1.69 -2.97 -2.43
C TYR A 73 1.66 -3.85 -3.67
N HIS A 74 0.58 -4.60 -3.85
CA HIS A 74 0.36 -5.44 -5.02
C HIS A 74 -0.88 -4.95 -5.77
N VAL A 75 -0.70 -4.51 -7.01
CA VAL A 75 -1.81 -4.03 -7.85
C VAL A 75 -2.42 -5.21 -8.58
N LEU A 76 -3.65 -5.56 -8.20
CA LEU A 76 -4.38 -6.68 -8.79
C LEU A 76 -5.17 -6.28 -10.04
N LEU A 77 -5.71 -5.07 -10.03
CA LEU A 77 -6.55 -4.54 -11.09
C LEU A 77 -6.33 -3.04 -11.16
N ASP A 78 -6.17 -2.51 -12.36
CA ASP A 78 -6.17 -1.07 -12.59
C ASP A 78 -6.93 -0.73 -13.87
N GLU A 79 -8.19 -0.33 -13.71
CA GLU A 79 -9.04 0.13 -14.82
C GLU A 79 -8.95 1.64 -15.05
N ILE A 80 -8.41 2.36 -14.06
CA ILE A 80 -8.20 3.82 -14.12
C ILE A 80 -7.02 4.11 -15.05
N GLY A 81 -5.97 3.27 -15.02
CA GLY A 81 -4.80 3.36 -15.87
C GLY A 81 -3.75 4.32 -15.30
N PHE A 82 -3.43 4.15 -14.02
CA PHE A 82 -2.38 4.92 -13.35
C PHE A 82 -1.01 4.58 -13.92
N SER A 83 -0.15 5.59 -14.06
CA SER A 83 1.28 5.32 -14.16
C SER A 83 1.86 4.84 -12.82
N PRO A 84 2.96 4.07 -12.81
CA PRO A 84 3.66 3.65 -11.61
C PRO A 84 3.93 4.81 -10.64
N ASP A 85 4.48 5.92 -11.14
CA ASP A 85 4.84 7.09 -10.36
C ASP A 85 3.61 7.81 -9.76
N GLU A 86 2.54 7.94 -10.54
CA GLU A 86 1.29 8.53 -10.05
C GLU A 86 0.69 7.70 -8.93
N LEU A 87 0.70 6.37 -9.07
CA LEU A 87 0.14 5.48 -8.07
C LEU A 87 0.94 5.50 -6.77
N GLN A 88 2.27 5.48 -6.88
CA GLN A 88 3.18 5.59 -5.73
C GLN A 88 2.97 6.92 -5.00
N ASN A 89 2.94 8.04 -5.73
CA ASN A 89 2.69 9.37 -5.16
C ASN A 89 1.30 9.50 -4.53
N PHE A 90 0.27 8.91 -5.15
CA PHE A 90 -1.08 8.89 -4.61
C PHE A 90 -1.13 8.16 -3.27
N ILE A 91 -0.56 6.95 -3.18
CA ILE A 91 -0.52 6.16 -1.94
C ILE A 91 0.35 6.84 -0.88
N HIS A 92 1.46 7.48 -1.28
CA HIS A 92 2.27 8.27 -0.37
C HIS A 92 1.48 9.44 0.21
N SER A 93 0.74 10.17 -0.63
CA SER A 93 -0.13 11.28 -0.19
C SER A 93 -1.21 10.82 0.79
N LEU A 94 -1.84 9.67 0.54
CA LEU A 94 -2.82 9.07 1.45
C LEU A 94 -2.25 8.75 2.84
N SER A 95 -0.94 8.52 2.94
CA SER A 95 -0.27 8.25 4.22
C SER A 95 -0.26 9.48 5.14
N TYR A 96 -0.44 10.69 4.60
CA TYR A 96 -0.52 11.95 5.35
C TYR A 96 -1.95 12.41 5.68
N VAL A 97 -2.98 11.77 5.11
CA VAL A 97 -4.38 12.14 5.32
C VAL A 97 -4.94 11.60 6.65
N TYR A 98 -4.13 10.85 7.41
CA TYR A 98 -4.56 10.25 8.67
C TYR A 98 -4.81 11.29 9.77
N GLN A 99 -6.08 11.51 10.11
CA GLN A 99 -6.51 12.60 10.99
C GLN A 99 -5.98 12.52 12.44
N ARG A 100 -5.57 11.33 12.89
CA ARG A 100 -5.10 11.13 14.28
C ARG A 100 -3.61 11.38 14.49
N SER A 101 -2.84 11.65 13.42
CA SER A 101 -1.40 11.90 13.50
C SER A 101 -0.98 12.96 12.49
N THR A 102 -0.08 13.86 12.89
CA THR A 102 0.59 14.78 11.97
C THR A 102 1.78 14.13 11.24
N HIS A 103 2.13 12.88 11.60
CA HIS A 103 3.14 12.08 10.93
C HIS A 103 2.52 11.09 9.95
N ALA A 104 3.20 10.86 8.83
CA ALA A 104 2.86 9.83 7.87
C ALA A 104 2.67 8.47 8.57
N THR A 105 1.62 7.75 8.20
CA THR A 105 1.37 6.40 8.71
C THR A 105 1.75 5.35 7.68
N SER A 106 2.14 4.16 8.14
CA SER A 106 2.50 3.04 7.24
C SER A 106 1.35 2.57 6.36
N LEU A 107 0.12 2.72 6.83
CA LEU A 107 -1.10 2.25 6.18
C LEU A 107 -2.11 3.36 6.37
N GLY A 108 -2.56 3.97 5.28
CA GLY A 108 -3.68 4.90 5.34
C GLY A 108 -4.90 4.18 5.94
N GLU A 109 -5.65 4.89 6.79
CA GLU A 109 -6.80 4.37 7.55
C GLU A 109 -7.85 3.66 6.66
N TYR A 110 -7.93 4.04 5.38
CA TYR A 110 -8.83 3.45 4.39
C TYR A 110 -8.40 2.07 3.86
N THR A 111 -7.17 1.60 4.13
CA THR A 111 -6.70 0.26 3.72
C THR A 111 -7.06 -0.82 4.75
N LEU A 112 -7.58 -0.42 5.91
CA LEU A 112 -7.90 -1.30 7.02
C LEU A 112 -9.32 -1.86 6.89
N VAL A 113 -9.59 -2.65 5.83
CA VAL A 113 -10.59 -3.71 5.96
C VAL A 113 -9.94 -4.77 6.85
N ARG A 114 -10.01 -4.56 8.17
CA ARG A 114 -9.75 -5.61 9.13
C ARG A 114 -10.84 -6.65 8.92
N THR A 115 -10.60 -7.65 8.10
CA THR A 115 -11.29 -8.93 8.26
C THR A 115 -10.73 -9.53 9.54
N SER A 116 -11.14 -9.01 10.69
CA SER A 116 -11.14 -9.81 11.91
C SER A 116 -12.12 -10.93 11.62
N ALA A 117 -11.60 -12.05 11.11
CA ALA A 117 -12.22 -13.33 11.35
C ALA A 117 -12.38 -13.41 12.88
N VAL A 118 -13.63 -13.31 13.33
CA VAL A 118 -14.01 -13.74 14.66
C VAL A 118 -13.68 -15.22 14.68
N SER A 119 -12.54 -15.57 15.26
CA SER A 119 -12.26 -16.95 15.63
C SER A 119 -13.17 -17.23 16.82
N LEU A 120 -14.31 -17.85 16.55
CA LEU A 120 -15.13 -18.47 17.58
C LEU A 120 -14.29 -19.61 18.19
N THR A 121 -13.89 -19.42 19.44
CA THR A 121 -13.74 -20.52 20.41
C THR A 121 -14.95 -20.50 21.32
#